data_AF-A0A968P799-F1
#
_entry.id   AF-A0A968P799-F1
#
_cell.length_a   1.000
_cell.length_b   1.000
_cell.length_c   1.000
_cell.angle_alpha   90.00
_cell.angle_beta   90.00
_cell.angle_gamma   90.00
#
_symmetry.space_group_name_H-M   'P 1'
#
loop_
_entity.id
_entity.type
_entity.pdbx_description
1 polymer ?
#
loop_
_entity_poly.entity_id
_entity_poly.type
_entity_poly.pdbx_seq_one_letter_code
_entity_poly.pdbx_strand_id
1 'polypeptide(L)'
;AASRRARRAVGDGRFKLVEFPRLEGGYRRELYDLENDPAERHDVARENREVALRLAAALDAWTAEQPAPAGIELSEEELETLRALGYVN
;
A
#
# COMPACT_ATOMS: atom_id res chain seq x y z
N ALA A 1 -9.63 16.57 -1.19
CA ALA A 1 -8.93 15.67 -0.27
C ALA A 1 -8.13 14.65 -1.07
N ALA A 2 -6.81 14.76 -1.10
CA ALA A 2 -5.96 13.75 -1.71
C ALA A 2 -5.84 12.58 -0.72
N SER A 3 -6.61 11.50 -0.93
CA SER A 3 -6.39 10.26 -0.18
C SER A 3 -4.92 9.88 -0.32
N ARG A 4 -4.20 9.76 0.81
CA ARG A 4 -2.80 9.36 0.83
C ARG A 4 -2.68 8.01 0.12
N ARG A 5 -2.11 8.03 -1.09
CA ARG A 5 -1.87 6.84 -1.90
C ARG A 5 -0.73 6.05 -1.25
N ALA A 6 -1.08 5.19 -0.30
CA ALA A 6 -0.11 4.39 0.46
C ALA A 6 0.09 3.03 -0.21
N ARG A 7 1.31 2.49 -0.14
CA ARG A 7 1.54 1.07 -0.44
C ARG A 7 0.74 0.23 0.56
N ARG A 8 0.02 -0.78 0.08
CA ARG A 8 -0.77 -1.71 0.91
C ARG A 8 -0.31 -3.13 0.66
N ALA A 9 -0.51 -4.01 1.63
CA ALA A 9 -0.19 -5.42 1.47
C ALA A 9 -1.10 -6.30 2.33
N VAL A 10 -1.30 -7.54 1.88
CA VAL A 10 -1.95 -8.61 2.62
C VAL A 10 -1.14 -9.90 2.42
N GLY A 11 -1.12 -10.78 3.41
CA GLY A 11 -0.48 -12.08 3.27
C GLY A 11 -1.19 -13.17 4.08
N ASP A 12 -0.95 -14.42 3.70
CA ASP A 12 -1.52 -15.60 4.35
C ASP A 12 -0.46 -16.55 4.94
N GLY A 13 0.77 -16.03 5.10
CA GLY A 13 1.93 -16.75 5.61
C GLY A 13 2.88 -17.18 4.50
N ARG A 14 2.37 -17.80 3.43
CA ARG A 14 3.19 -18.18 2.27
C ARG A 14 3.20 -17.11 1.20
N PHE A 15 2.03 -16.61 0.83
CA PHE A 15 1.93 -15.62 -0.24
C PHE A 15 1.67 -14.23 0.33
N LYS A 16 2.21 -13.23 -0.35
CA LYS A 16 1.97 -11.83 -0.04
C LYS A 16 1.62 -11.05 -1.30
N LEU A 17 0.46 -10.42 -1.29
CA LEU A 17 0.02 -9.51 -2.34
C LEU A 17 0.30 -8.07 -1.90
N VAL A 18 0.93 -7.31 -2.79
CA VAL A 18 1.31 -5.90 -2.55
C VAL A 18 0.65 -5.02 -3.61
N GLU A 19 0.05 -3.93 -3.16
CA GLU A 19 -0.50 -2.88 -4.02
C GLU A 19 0.39 -1.63 -3.97
N PHE A 20 0.97 -1.32 -5.14
CA PHE A 20 1.76 -0.11 -5.37
C PHE A 20 0.88 0.95 -6.02
N PRO A 21 0.74 2.15 -5.42
CA PRO A 21 -0.06 3.21 -6.02
C PRO A 21 0.55 3.67 -7.35
N ARG A 22 -0.30 3.93 -8.34
CA ARG A 22 0.10 4.54 -9.61
C ARG A 22 -0.10 6.05 -9.57
N LEU A 23 0.71 6.81 -10.32
CA LEU A 23 0.55 8.27 -10.47
C LEU A 23 -0.77 8.64 -11.14
N GLU A 24 -1.22 7.83 -12.09
CA GLU A 24 -2.45 8.05 -12.86
C GLU A 24 -3.72 7.64 -12.11
N GLY A 25 -3.58 7.00 -10.94
CA GLY A 25 -4.68 6.46 -10.15
C GLY A 25 -4.72 4.93 -10.15
N GLY A 26 -5.37 4.38 -9.13
CA GLY A 26 -5.40 2.93 -8.89
C GLY A 26 -4.05 2.37 -8.40
N TYR A 27 -3.94 1.05 -8.46
CA TYR A 27 -2.81 0.30 -7.92
C TYR A 27 -2.27 -0.72 -8.93
N ARG A 28 -0.96 -0.94 -8.94
CA ARG A 28 -0.32 -2.13 -9.53
C ARG A 28 -0.25 -3.20 -8.43
N ARG A 29 -0.72 -4.41 -8.74
CA ARG A 29 -0.66 -5.57 -7.84
C ARG A 29 0.50 -6.45 -8.25
N GLU A 30 1.25 -6.91 -7.27
CA GLU A 30 2.30 -7.94 -7.41
C GLU A 30 2.09 -8.98 -6.32
N LEU A 31 2.37 -10.25 -6.63
CA LEU A 31 2.25 -11.37 -5.69
C LEU A 31 3.63 -12.01 -5.51
N TYR A 32 4.05 -12.21 -4.28
CA TYR A 32 5.31 -12.89 -3.96
C TYR A 32 5.04 -14.18 -3.18
N ASP A 33 5.79 -15.25 -3.50
CA ASP A 33 5.87 -16.47 -2.68
C ASP A 33 7.02 -16.29 -1.68
N LEU A 34 6.70 -16.00 -0.43
CA LEU A 34 7.69 -15.73 0.63
C LEU A 34 8.46 -16.98 1.08
N GLU A 35 7.96 -18.17 0.76
CA GLU A 35 8.66 -19.43 1.06
C GLU A 35 9.85 -19.62 0.13
N ASN A 36 9.65 -19.36 -1.17
CA ASN A 36 10.67 -19.56 -2.20
C ASN A 36 11.42 -18.28 -2.58
N ASP A 37 10.83 -17.11 -2.31
CA ASP A 37 11.41 -15.79 -2.56
C ASP A 37 11.15 -14.82 -1.40
N PRO A 38 11.79 -15.04 -0.24
CA PRO A 38 11.65 -14.18 0.94
C PRO A 38 12.13 -12.74 0.72
N ALA A 39 12.87 -12.48 -0.36
CA ALA A 39 13.33 -11.16 -0.75
C ALA A 39 12.37 -10.41 -1.70
N GLU A 40 11.21 -10.98 -2.03
CA GLU A 40 10.16 -10.34 -2.84
C GLU A 40 10.67 -9.83 -4.21
N ARG A 41 11.51 -10.61 -4.91
CA ARG A 41 12.15 -10.23 -6.17
C ARG A 41 11.34 -10.61 -7.41
N HIS A 42 10.47 -11.62 -7.31
CA HIS A 42 9.76 -12.20 -8.44
C HIS A 42 8.25 -12.12 -8.24
N ASP A 43 7.58 -11.37 -9.11
CA ASP A 43 6.12 -11.36 -9.20
C ASP A 43 5.61 -12.68 -9.82
N VAL A 44 4.91 -13.48 -9.02
CA VAL A 44 4.36 -14.79 -9.40
C VAL A 44 2.84 -14.75 -9.59
N ALA A 45 2.25 -13.55 -9.75
CA ALA A 45 0.79 -13.38 -9.86
C ALA A 45 0.17 -14.08 -11.06
N ARG A 46 0.92 -14.24 -12.17
CA ARG A 46 0.41 -14.91 -13.38
C ARG A 46 0.32 -16.42 -13.19
N GLU A 47 1.32 -17.01 -12.53
CA GLU A 47 1.37 -18.43 -12.21
C GLU A 47 0.41 -18.82 -11.09
N ASN A 48 0.12 -17.89 -10.17
CA ASN A 48 -0.73 -18.13 -8.99
C ASN A 48 -2.00 -17.27 -9.00
N ARG A 49 -2.71 -17.24 -10.13
CA ARG A 49 -3.85 -16.33 -10.37
C ARG A 49 -4.95 -16.46 -9.31
N GLU A 50 -5.28 -17.67 -8.88
CA GLU A 50 -6.32 -17.90 -7.86
C GLU A 50 -5.93 -17.30 -6.50
N VAL A 51 -4.66 -17.45 -6.11
CA VAL A 51 -4.13 -16.85 -4.87
C VAL A 51 -4.16 -15.32 -4.97
N ALA A 52 -3.73 -14.77 -6.11
CA ALA A 52 -3.77 -13.33 -6.36
C ALA A 52 -5.20 -12.77 -6.22
N LEU A 53 -6.20 -13.45 -6.80
CA LEU A 53 -7.61 -13.03 -6.71
C LEU A 53 -8.15 -13.10 -5.29
N ARG A 54 -7.87 -14.19 -4.55
CA ARG A 54 -8.32 -14.35 -3.16
C ARG A 54 -7.72 -13.28 -2.25
N LEU A 55 -6.40 -13.06 -2.33
CA LEU A 55 -5.72 -12.05 -1.52
C LEU A 55 -6.16 -10.64 -1.93
N ALA A 56 -6.37 -10.36 -3.22
CA ALA A 56 -6.91 -9.09 -3.66
C ALA A 56 -8.30 -8.82 -3.05
N ALA A 57 -9.19 -9.81 -3.05
CA ALA A 57 -10.52 -9.66 -2.43
C ALA A 57 -10.42 -9.39 -0.92
N ALA A 58 -9.50 -10.05 -0.22
CA ALA A 58 -9.27 -9.80 1.20
C ALA A 58 -8.75 -8.36 1.47
N LEU A 59 -7.83 -7.87 0.63
CA LEU A 59 -7.29 -6.52 0.74
C LEU A 59 -8.33 -5.44 0.39
N ASP A 60 -9.16 -5.70 -0.62
CA ASP A 60 -10.26 -4.83 -1.04
C ASP A 60 -11.33 -4.73 0.07
N ALA A 61 -11.70 -5.86 0.69
CA ALA A 61 -12.62 -5.90 1.82
C ALA A 61 -12.07 -5.12 3.02
N TRP A 62 -10.82 -5.38 3.42
CA TRP A 62 -10.18 -4.63 4.51
C TRP A 62 -10.14 -3.13 4.22
N THR A 63 -9.81 -2.74 2.99
CA THR A 63 -9.77 -1.32 2.59
C THR A 63 -11.14 -0.66 2.68
N ALA A 64 -12.21 -1.36 2.29
CA ALA A 64 -13.57 -0.81 2.32
C ALA A 64 -14.05 -0.49 3.75
N GLU A 65 -13.52 -1.19 4.74
CA GLU A 65 -13.81 -0.97 6.16
C GLU A 65 -12.94 0.13 6.79
N GLN A 66 -11.83 0.52 6.15
CA GLN A 66 -10.97 1.56 6.70
C GLN A 66 -11.57 2.95 6.45
N PRO A 67 -11.68 3.79 7.50
CA PRO A 67 -12.02 5.19 7.29
C PRO A 67 -10.95 5.83 6.38
N ALA A 68 -11.40 6.72 5.49
CA ALA A 68 -10.46 7.52 4.71
C ALA A 68 -9.46 8.18 5.69
N PRO A 69 -8.14 8.11 5.43
CA PRO A 69 -7.18 8.70 6.33
C PRO A 69 -7.55 10.17 6.52
N ALA A 70 -7.82 10.55 7.77
CA ALA A 70 -7.99 11.95 8.13
C ALA A 70 -6.73 12.66 7.65
N GLY A 71 -6.87 13.59 6.71
CA GLY A 71 -5.76 14.45 6.33
C GLY A 71 -5.24 15.10 7.61
N ILE A 72 -3.93 15.05 7.84
CA ILE A 72 -3.35 15.90 8.88
C ILE A 72 -3.42 17.32 8.30
N GLU A 73 -4.39 18.10 8.76
CA GLU A 73 -4.36 19.55 8.56
C GLU A 73 -3.35 20.09 9.55
N LEU A 74 -2.13 20.35 9.05
CA LEU A 74 -1.13 21.09 9.82
C LEU A 74 -1.54 22.55 9.79
N SER A 75 -1.61 23.16 10.97
CA SER A 75 -1.70 24.60 11.10
C SER A 75 -0.45 25.27 10.50
N GLU A 76 -0.59 26.56 10.19
CA GLU A 76 0.51 27.36 9.66
C GLU A 76 1.72 27.38 10.62
N GLU A 77 1.46 27.40 11.92
CA GLU A 77 2.46 27.37 13.00
C GLU A 77 3.21 26.03 13.08
N GLU A 78 2.52 24.90 12.90
CA GLU A 78 3.14 23.57 12.83
C GLU A 78 4.02 23.44 11.58
N LEU A 79 3.55 23.98 10.45
CA LEU A 79 4.33 24.05 9.20
C LEU A 79 5.59 24.92 9.36
N GLU A 80 5.49 26.06 10.04
CA GLU A 80 6.65 26.90 10.37
C GLU A 80 7.63 26.18 11.30
N THR A 81 7.13 25.47 12.30
CA THR A 81 7.95 24.65 13.20
C THR A 81 8.71 23.58 12.42
N LEU A 82 8.04 22.87 11.51
CA LEU A 82 8.67 21.85 10.67
C LEU A 82 9.70 22.45 9.70
N ARG A 83 9.47 23.64 9.17
CA ARG A 83 10.45 24.40 8.38
C ARG A 83 11.68 24.80 9.21
N ALA A 84 11.47 25.33 10.42
CA ALA A 84 12.55 25.71 11.34
C ALA A 84 13.42 24.51 11.76
N LEU A 85 12.82 23.33 11.86
CA LEU A 85 13.51 22.06 12.14
C LEU A 85 14.14 21.42 10.90
N GLY A 86 13.92 21.96 9.69
CA GLY A 86 14.49 21.47 8.44
C GLY A 86 13.82 20.21 7.88
N TYR A 87 12.62 19.85 8.34
CA TYR A 87 11.86 18.71 7.82
C TYR A 87 11.10 19.03 6.52
N VAL A 88 10.94 20.32 6.21
CA VAL A 88 10.22 20.83 5.04
C VAL A 88 11.03 22.00 4.46
N ASN A 89 11.36 21.95 3.17
CA ASN A 89 12.04 23.01 2.42
C ASN A 89 11.08 23.72 1.47
#